data_AF-A0A6A3C8B7-F1
#
_entry.id   AF-A0A6A3C8B7-F1
#
_cell.length_a   1.000
_cell.length_b   1.000
_cell.length_c   1.000
_cell.angle_alpha   90.00
_cell.angle_beta   90.00
_cell.angle_gamma   90.00
#
_symmetry.space_group_name_H-M   'P 1'
#
loop_
_entity.id
_entity.type
_entity.pdbx_description
1 polymer ?
#
loop_
_entity_poly.entity_id
_entity_poly.type
_entity_poly.pdbx_seq_one_letter_code
_entity_poly.pdbx_strand_id
1 'polypeptide(L)'
;MKTPFHPRDVLPLLPRQVSWPILNSLNNAADLLPSFVGSVSSQNHIVSWKGTCFYENTAWMEFHNKSGSDFGGGTLHIKVSRAHSWTCMDLYVFATPYRVTWDYYFRSREHTFEIKDWEERAEYEYVKNKGISIFMMQAGMLGTLQALWDVFPLFTNTQWGENANLQFLEKHMGATFEPRLLPWNSNISVDDIHSGDFMVLSKIRGRWGGFETLEKWVTGSYAGHSAVFLKDSEGKLWVGESGHENEKGEDIIAINPWEEWWNFVLNKDESNPHIALLPLHPDVRAKFNETAAWEYALSMEGRPYGYHNVLFSWIDTIDGNYPPPLDAHLVASAMTVWSQMQPEYAANLWNEGLNKRLGTQGLNLSDILVETEKRGPSFDRLLTIPEQDDWIYSDGKSTSCIAFILEMYKEAGLFYPIADSIQVTDFTIKDAYTLKFFENDSSRLPKWCNDADDVKLPYCQILGKYRMELPGFNSLDSYPHMNERCPSKPPKYFRPKNC
;
A
#
# COMPACT_ATOMS: atom_id res chain seq x y z
N MET A 1 13.30 -25.86 32.95
CA MET A 1 14.73 -25.68 32.61
C MET A 1 14.81 -24.78 31.38
N LYS A 2 15.59 -23.69 31.42
CA LYS A 2 15.89 -22.88 30.22
C LYS A 2 16.86 -23.66 29.35
N THR A 3 16.60 -23.80 28.06
CA THR A 3 17.54 -24.43 27.14
C THR A 3 18.67 -23.44 26.82
N PRO A 4 19.92 -23.90 26.61
CA PRO A 4 21.02 -23.01 26.24
C PRO A 4 20.73 -22.27 24.93
N PHE A 5 19.99 -22.91 24.01
CA PHE A 5 19.47 -22.30 22.80
C PHE A 5 18.05 -22.82 22.53
N HIS A 6 17.20 -22.01 21.92
CA HIS A 6 15.96 -22.50 21.31
C HIS A 6 16.25 -22.90 19.85
N PRO A 7 15.61 -23.95 19.29
CA PRO A 7 15.87 -24.36 17.90
C PRO A 7 15.76 -23.21 16.87
N ARG A 8 14.84 -22.26 17.11
CA ARG A 8 14.69 -21.05 16.29
C ARG A 8 15.87 -20.08 16.36
N ASP A 9 16.61 -20.06 17.46
CA ASP A 9 17.72 -19.12 17.67
C ASP A 9 19.02 -19.62 17.02
N VAL A 10 19.14 -20.94 16.84
CA VAL A 10 20.29 -21.59 16.20
C VAL A 10 20.08 -21.72 14.71
N LEU A 11 18.83 -21.72 14.23
CA LEU A 11 18.48 -21.84 12.82
C LEU A 11 19.29 -20.89 11.92
N PRO A 12 19.41 -19.58 12.20
CA PRO A 12 20.23 -18.67 11.39
C PRO A 12 21.74 -19.00 11.35
N LEU A 13 22.24 -19.75 12.35
CA LEU A 13 23.65 -20.14 12.48
C LEU A 13 23.97 -21.48 11.82
N LEU A 14 22.95 -22.23 11.38
CA LEU A 14 23.12 -23.49 10.66
C LEU A 14 23.39 -23.24 9.17
N PRO A 15 24.05 -24.19 8.46
CA PRO A 15 24.31 -24.07 7.02
C PRO A 15 23.03 -23.75 6.24
N ARG A 16 23.12 -22.78 5.32
CA ARG A 16 21.96 -22.26 4.57
C ARG A 16 21.12 -23.36 3.93
N GLN A 17 21.72 -24.44 3.43
CA GLN A 17 20.98 -25.55 2.82
C GLN A 17 20.00 -26.26 3.77
N VAL A 18 20.24 -26.18 5.08
CA VAL A 18 19.41 -26.80 6.13
C VAL A 18 18.51 -25.77 6.79
N SER A 19 19.04 -24.58 7.08
CA SER A 19 18.31 -23.54 7.82
C SER A 19 17.35 -22.73 6.97
N TRP A 20 17.72 -22.42 5.73
CA TRP A 20 16.98 -21.47 4.89
C TRP A 20 15.58 -21.95 4.50
N PRO A 21 15.34 -23.23 4.16
CA PRO A 21 13.98 -23.74 3.93
C PRO A 21 13.08 -23.67 5.17
N ILE A 22 13.66 -23.93 6.35
CA ILE A 22 12.94 -23.91 7.63
C ILE A 22 12.70 -22.46 8.08
N LEU A 23 13.68 -21.58 7.93
CA LEU A 23 13.59 -20.16 8.25
C LEU A 23 12.57 -19.45 7.37
N ASN A 24 12.53 -19.73 6.06
CA ASN A 24 11.52 -19.18 5.16
C ASN A 24 10.07 -19.60 5.49
N SER A 25 9.92 -20.76 6.13
CA SER A 25 8.63 -21.23 6.63
C SER A 25 8.26 -20.59 7.98
N LEU A 26 9.25 -20.06 8.72
CA LEU A 26 9.08 -19.58 10.10
C LEU A 26 9.09 -18.04 10.22
N ASN A 27 9.82 -17.34 9.36
CA ASN A 27 9.98 -15.89 9.33
C ASN A 27 9.62 -15.33 7.95
N ASN A 28 9.21 -14.06 7.89
CA ASN A 28 8.56 -13.45 6.73
C ASN A 28 8.97 -11.99 6.52
N ALA A 29 8.84 -11.49 5.28
CA ALA A 29 8.95 -10.06 4.95
C ALA A 29 7.97 -9.20 5.76
N ALA A 30 6.77 -9.72 6.04
CA ALA A 30 5.80 -9.11 6.94
C ALA A 30 6.29 -9.07 8.41
N ASP A 31 7.21 -9.94 8.83
CA ASP A 31 7.76 -9.94 10.20
C ASP A 31 8.82 -8.84 10.42
N LEU A 32 9.17 -8.07 9.37
CA LEU A 32 9.89 -6.79 9.52
C LEU A 32 9.06 -5.74 10.24
N LEU A 33 7.75 -5.89 10.23
CA LEU A 33 6.84 -4.86 10.69
C LEU A 33 6.65 -4.99 12.20
N PRO A 34 6.95 -3.93 12.99
CA PRO A 34 6.71 -3.91 14.42
C PRO A 34 5.23 -4.16 14.74
N SER A 35 4.92 -5.11 15.62
CA SER A 35 3.55 -5.28 16.10
C SER A 35 3.28 -4.36 17.30
N PHE A 36 2.16 -3.65 17.33
CA PHE A 36 1.75 -2.89 18.52
C PHE A 36 1.47 -3.84 19.69
N VAL A 37 2.07 -3.57 20.85
CA VAL A 37 1.87 -4.39 22.08
C VAL A 37 1.20 -3.63 23.23
N GLY A 38 1.08 -2.31 23.11
CA GLY A 38 0.30 -1.46 24.01
C GLY A 38 0.90 -0.08 24.22
N SER A 39 0.27 0.73 25.07
CA SER A 39 0.68 2.11 25.34
C SER A 39 0.75 2.42 26.84
N VAL A 40 1.78 3.15 27.29
CA VAL A 40 2.05 3.39 28.72
C VAL A 40 2.08 4.89 29.07
N SER A 41 1.21 5.31 29.99
CA SER A 41 0.97 6.72 30.29
C SER A 41 1.21 7.16 31.73
N SER A 42 1.31 6.24 32.71
CA SER A 42 1.68 6.51 34.10
C SER A 42 1.91 5.21 34.88
N GLN A 43 2.46 5.29 36.09
CA GLN A 43 2.71 4.12 36.95
C GLN A 43 1.45 3.31 37.27
N ASN A 44 0.27 3.93 37.22
CA ASN A 44 -1.01 3.25 37.45
C ASN A 44 -1.51 2.49 36.21
N HIS A 45 -0.87 2.68 35.05
CA HIS A 45 -1.21 2.02 33.79
C HIS A 45 -0.07 1.08 33.38
N ILE A 46 -0.09 -0.13 33.94
CA ILE A 46 0.85 -1.19 33.56
C ILE A 46 0.26 -1.93 32.35
N VAL A 47 1.03 -1.98 31.27
CA VAL A 47 0.72 -2.82 30.11
C VAL A 47 1.49 -4.12 30.24
N SER A 48 0.85 -5.24 29.87
CA SER A 48 1.48 -6.55 29.84
C SER A 48 1.27 -7.24 28.49
N TRP A 49 2.31 -7.88 27.97
CA TRP A 49 2.23 -8.63 26.72
C TRP A 49 3.10 -9.90 26.78
N LYS A 50 2.85 -10.78 25.82
CA LYS A 50 3.70 -11.94 25.55
C LYS A 50 4.58 -11.61 24.35
N GLY A 51 5.90 -11.54 24.58
CA GLY A 51 6.87 -11.34 23.52
C GLY A 51 7.23 -12.64 22.80
N THR A 52 8.05 -12.51 21.75
CA THR A 52 8.53 -13.66 20.99
C THR A 52 9.65 -14.40 21.73
N CYS A 53 10.50 -13.66 22.45
CA CYS A 53 11.53 -14.24 23.29
C CYS A 53 11.19 -14.28 24.78
N PHE A 54 10.59 -13.21 25.30
CA PHE A 54 10.20 -13.12 26.70
C PHE A 54 8.68 -13.24 26.82
N TYR A 55 8.20 -14.23 27.58
CA TYR A 55 6.76 -14.55 27.61
C TYR A 55 5.95 -13.77 28.63
N GLU A 56 6.61 -13.10 29.58
CA GLU A 56 5.96 -12.28 30.58
C GLU A 56 6.63 -10.91 30.62
N ASN A 57 6.06 -9.98 29.87
CA ASN A 57 6.57 -8.64 29.74
C ASN A 57 5.60 -7.64 30.33
N THR A 58 6.12 -6.63 31.00
CA THR A 58 5.34 -5.51 31.52
C THR A 58 6.06 -4.20 31.29
N ALA A 59 5.31 -3.14 31.04
CA ALA A 59 5.85 -1.79 30.94
C ALA A 59 5.00 -0.78 31.72
N TRP A 60 5.65 0.26 32.25
CA TRP A 60 5.02 1.40 32.89
C TRP A 60 5.89 2.65 32.73
N MET A 61 5.29 3.82 32.95
CA MET A 61 5.97 5.11 32.81
C MET A 61 6.04 5.83 34.17
N GLU A 62 7.20 6.37 34.50
CA GLU A 62 7.39 7.29 35.61
C GLU A 62 7.73 8.69 35.09
N PHE A 63 6.95 9.71 35.45
CA PHE A 63 7.23 11.09 35.06
C PHE A 63 8.10 11.76 36.12
N HIS A 64 9.04 12.58 35.68
CA HIS A 64 9.92 13.31 36.57
C HIS A 64 10.38 14.63 35.96
N ASN A 65 10.73 15.61 36.79
CA ASN A 65 11.36 16.84 36.33
C ASN A 65 12.82 16.94 36.83
N LYS A 66 13.65 15.97 36.44
CA LYS A 66 15.07 15.94 36.81
C LYS A 66 15.90 17.02 36.11
N SER A 67 15.49 17.42 34.90
CA SER A 67 16.14 18.43 34.06
C SER A 67 15.82 19.88 34.47
N GLY A 68 14.70 20.10 35.17
CA GLY A 68 14.22 21.43 35.55
C GLY A 68 13.55 22.20 34.40
N SER A 69 13.21 21.52 33.30
CA SER A 69 12.46 22.11 32.19
C SER A 69 10.98 22.32 32.55
N ASP A 70 10.25 23.07 31.73
CA ASP A 70 8.84 23.40 31.98
C ASP A 70 7.94 22.16 32.08
N PHE A 71 8.28 21.07 31.36
CA PHE A 71 7.49 19.84 31.31
C PHE A 71 8.22 18.61 31.87
N GLY A 72 9.52 18.71 32.18
CA GLY A 72 10.34 17.59 32.62
C GLY A 72 10.43 16.49 31.55
N GLY A 73 10.64 15.26 32.01
CA GLY A 73 10.77 14.05 31.21
C GLY A 73 10.10 12.85 31.87
N GLY A 74 10.55 11.65 31.50
CA GLY A 74 10.05 10.42 32.11
C GLY A 74 10.97 9.23 31.90
N THR A 75 10.87 8.27 32.81
CA THR A 75 11.54 6.97 32.74
C THR A 75 10.52 5.93 32.30
N LEU A 76 10.72 5.35 31.11
CA LEU A 76 9.98 4.19 30.65
C LEU A 76 10.63 2.93 31.23
N HIS A 77 9.88 2.20 32.06
CA HIS A 77 10.32 0.93 32.62
C HIS A 77 9.76 -0.22 31.80
N ILE A 78 10.63 -1.13 31.41
CA ILE A 78 10.26 -2.35 30.68
C ILE A 78 10.89 -3.54 31.38
N LYS A 79 10.03 -4.39 31.93
CA LYS A 79 10.43 -5.62 32.61
C LYS A 79 10.09 -6.79 31.71
N VAL A 80 11.14 -7.40 31.17
CA VAL A 80 11.02 -8.63 30.36
C VAL A 80 11.38 -9.84 31.22
N SER A 81 10.57 -10.89 31.17
CA SER A 81 10.77 -12.07 32.00
C SER A 81 10.32 -13.37 31.31
N ARG A 82 10.69 -14.50 31.92
CA ARG A 82 10.49 -15.84 31.33
C ARG A 82 11.05 -15.97 29.90
N ALA A 83 12.34 -15.65 29.73
CA ALA A 83 13.06 -15.94 28.49
C ALA A 83 13.00 -17.45 28.17
N HIS A 84 12.65 -17.79 26.93
CA HIS A 84 12.64 -19.20 26.47
C HIS A 84 14.05 -19.77 26.22
N SER A 85 15.06 -18.93 25.98
CA SER A 85 16.47 -19.33 25.78
C SER A 85 17.48 -18.36 26.41
N TRP A 86 18.77 -18.70 26.36
CA TRP A 86 19.87 -17.82 26.83
C TRP A 86 20.33 -16.82 25.77
N THR A 87 20.05 -17.09 24.50
CA THR A 87 20.34 -16.20 23.36
C THR A 87 19.20 -15.22 23.08
N CYS A 88 18.30 -15.08 24.05
CA CYS A 88 17.08 -14.35 23.84
C CYS A 88 17.31 -12.88 23.52
N MET A 89 16.59 -12.34 22.54
CA MET A 89 16.62 -10.92 22.23
C MET A 89 15.33 -10.46 21.55
N ASP A 90 14.61 -9.54 22.20
CA ASP A 90 13.51 -8.80 21.59
C ASP A 90 14.00 -7.39 21.20
N LEU A 91 13.53 -6.87 20.08
CA LEU A 91 13.74 -5.48 19.64
C LEU A 91 12.41 -4.74 19.74
N TYR A 92 12.43 -3.55 20.34
CA TYR A 92 11.26 -2.71 20.54
C TYR A 92 11.44 -1.36 19.87
N VAL A 93 10.34 -0.82 19.35
CA VAL A 93 10.22 0.57 18.88
C VAL A 93 9.24 1.28 19.81
N PHE A 94 9.60 2.46 20.27
CA PHE A 94 8.78 3.31 21.13
C PHE A 94 8.45 4.58 20.35
N ALA A 95 7.17 4.90 20.25
CA ALA A 95 6.71 6.03 19.44
C ALA A 95 5.73 6.91 20.22
N THR A 96 5.90 8.21 20.04
CA THR A 96 4.89 9.25 20.27
C THR A 96 4.66 9.96 18.93
N PRO A 97 3.63 10.82 18.78
CA PRO A 97 3.49 11.68 17.61
C PRO A 97 4.73 12.54 17.31
N TYR A 98 5.58 12.75 18.31
CA TYR A 98 6.71 13.69 18.29
C TYR A 98 8.06 13.00 18.20
N ARG A 99 8.20 11.73 18.60
CA ARG A 99 9.48 11.02 18.56
C ARG A 99 9.31 9.54 18.32
N VAL A 100 10.32 8.96 17.68
CA VAL A 100 10.50 7.52 17.57
C VAL A 100 11.89 7.15 18.07
N THR A 101 11.95 6.10 18.88
CA THR A 101 13.20 5.53 19.39
C THR A 101 13.07 4.02 19.48
N TRP A 102 14.17 3.33 19.74
CA TRP A 102 14.21 1.87 19.80
C TRP A 102 15.12 1.39 20.92
N ASP A 103 14.91 0.15 21.36
CA ASP A 103 15.83 -0.52 22.27
C ASP A 103 15.70 -2.04 22.15
N TYR A 104 16.71 -2.77 22.62
CA TYR A 104 16.73 -4.22 22.57
C TYR A 104 16.99 -4.83 23.95
N TYR A 105 16.31 -5.94 24.24
CA TYR A 105 16.42 -6.59 25.54
C TYR A 105 16.85 -8.04 25.39
N PHE A 106 17.98 -8.37 26.01
CA PHE A 106 18.57 -9.71 25.94
C PHE A 106 18.71 -10.42 27.30
N ARG A 107 18.28 -9.75 28.39
CA ARG A 107 18.32 -10.31 29.75
C ARG A 107 16.97 -10.16 30.42
N SER A 108 16.52 -11.21 31.11
CA SER A 108 15.32 -11.18 31.94
C SER A 108 15.56 -10.32 33.18
N ARG A 109 15.25 -9.03 33.07
CA ARG A 109 15.33 -8.05 34.14
C ARG A 109 14.44 -6.85 33.80
N GLU A 110 14.37 -5.92 34.72
CA GLU A 110 13.89 -4.58 34.45
C GLU A 110 14.97 -3.78 33.69
N HIS A 111 14.53 -3.09 32.64
CA HIS A 111 15.30 -2.13 31.86
C HIS A 111 14.57 -0.79 31.91
N THR A 112 15.33 0.28 31.72
CA THR A 112 14.81 1.64 31.81
C THR A 112 15.30 2.44 30.62
N PHE A 113 14.39 3.15 29.99
CA PHE A 113 14.68 4.11 28.93
C PHE A 113 14.35 5.52 29.45
N GLU A 114 15.35 6.39 29.51
CA GLU A 114 15.22 7.74 30.06
C GLU A 114 14.91 8.75 28.95
N ILE A 115 13.76 9.40 29.05
CA ILE A 115 13.42 10.60 28.30
C ILE A 115 13.77 11.79 29.19
N LYS A 116 14.85 12.50 28.85
CA LYS A 116 15.34 13.63 29.65
C LYS A 116 14.31 14.77 29.69
N ASP A 117 13.80 15.13 28.52
CA ASP A 117 12.86 16.22 28.30
C ASP A 117 11.84 15.87 27.23
N TRP A 118 10.57 16.20 27.48
CA TRP A 118 9.53 16.24 26.47
C TRP A 118 9.79 17.41 25.51
N GLU A 119 9.52 17.21 24.24
CA GLU A 119 9.86 18.16 23.18
C GLU A 119 9.03 19.44 23.31
N GLU A 120 7.75 19.27 23.64
CA GLU A 120 6.83 20.36 23.89
C GLU A 120 5.68 19.94 24.83
N ARG A 121 4.87 20.93 25.23
CA ARG A 121 3.71 20.71 26.09
C ARG A 121 2.76 19.66 25.53
N ALA A 122 2.56 19.66 24.21
CA ALA A 122 1.60 18.78 23.57
C ALA A 122 2.07 17.32 23.61
N GLU A 123 3.37 17.05 23.49
CA GLU A 123 3.92 15.71 23.73
C GLU A 123 3.70 15.27 25.18
N TYR A 124 4.02 16.12 26.16
CA TYR A 124 3.83 15.82 27.58
C TYR A 124 2.38 15.46 27.90
N GLU A 125 1.42 16.26 27.43
CA GLU A 125 -0.01 16.01 27.63
C GLU A 125 -0.48 14.77 26.87
N TYR A 126 0.04 14.52 25.65
CA TYR A 126 -0.25 13.30 24.90
C TYR A 126 0.19 12.06 25.67
N VAL A 127 1.44 12.01 26.12
CA VAL A 127 1.99 10.84 26.82
C VAL A 127 1.29 10.63 28.17
N LYS A 128 0.93 11.70 28.88
CA LYS A 128 0.19 11.60 30.14
C LYS A 128 -1.22 11.00 29.97
N ASN A 129 -1.90 11.32 28.88
CA ASN A 129 -3.29 10.89 28.65
C ASN A 129 -3.40 9.57 27.86
N LYS A 130 -2.49 9.34 26.90
CA LYS A 130 -2.56 8.24 25.92
C LYS A 130 -1.38 7.29 26.00
N GLY A 131 -0.23 7.77 26.49
CA GLY A 131 0.97 6.98 26.69
C GLY A 131 1.91 6.92 25.49
N ILE A 132 3.07 6.30 25.71
CA ILE A 132 4.02 5.96 24.65
C ILE A 132 3.59 4.63 24.03
N SER A 133 3.42 4.61 22.71
CA SER A 133 3.13 3.38 21.97
C SER A 133 4.37 2.50 21.91
N ILE A 134 4.20 1.24 22.29
CA ILE A 134 5.25 0.22 22.30
C ILE A 134 4.96 -0.76 21.18
N PHE A 135 5.94 -0.92 20.30
CA PHE A 135 5.91 -1.93 19.25
C PHE A 135 7.04 -2.93 19.46
N MET A 136 6.76 -4.19 19.17
CA MET A 136 7.73 -5.27 19.25
C MET A 136 8.00 -5.82 17.85
N MET A 137 9.26 -5.97 17.51
CA MET A 137 9.68 -6.66 16.31
C MET A 137 9.50 -8.16 16.52
N GLN A 138 8.45 -8.74 15.92
CA GLN A 138 8.11 -10.16 16.08
C GLN A 138 9.28 -11.07 15.69
N ALA A 139 10.04 -10.68 14.67
CA ALA A 139 11.19 -11.45 14.19
C ALA A 139 12.40 -11.44 15.16
N GLY A 140 12.46 -10.52 16.14
CA GLY A 140 13.68 -10.24 16.92
C GLY A 140 14.83 -9.76 16.02
N MET A 141 15.99 -9.37 16.57
CA MET A 141 17.04 -8.73 15.74
C MET A 141 17.65 -9.65 14.66
N LEU A 142 17.81 -10.96 14.91
CA LEU A 142 18.26 -11.90 13.87
C LEU A 142 17.20 -12.13 12.79
N GLY A 143 15.93 -12.20 13.16
CA GLY A 143 14.85 -12.30 12.20
C GLY A 143 14.61 -11.00 11.45
N THR A 144 14.83 -9.83 12.04
CA THR A 144 14.78 -8.52 11.36
C THR A 144 15.89 -8.40 10.31
N LEU A 145 17.12 -8.82 10.62
CA LEU A 145 18.20 -8.87 9.62
C LEU A 145 17.90 -9.85 8.48
N GLN A 146 17.27 -10.99 8.79
CA GLN A 146 16.85 -11.97 7.78
C GLN A 146 15.66 -11.47 6.94
N ALA A 147 14.69 -10.80 7.55
CA ALA A 147 13.53 -10.30 6.84
C ALA A 147 13.90 -9.06 5.98
N LEU A 148 14.92 -8.29 6.37
CA LEU A 148 15.52 -7.24 5.52
C LEU A 148 16.18 -7.88 4.29
N TRP A 149 16.76 -9.07 4.45
CA TRP A 149 17.28 -9.89 3.35
C TRP A 149 16.17 -10.46 2.45
N ASP A 150 14.93 -10.58 2.93
CA ASP A 150 13.78 -11.06 2.16
C ASP A 150 13.02 -9.94 1.45
N VAL A 151 13.09 -8.68 1.93
CA VAL A 151 12.49 -7.50 1.27
C VAL A 151 13.43 -6.82 0.29
N PHE A 152 14.71 -6.69 0.61
CA PHE A 152 15.72 -6.15 -0.31
C PHE A 152 15.65 -6.72 -1.75
N PRO A 153 15.47 -8.05 -1.95
CA PRO A 153 15.43 -8.64 -3.27
C PRO A 153 14.27 -8.12 -4.13
N LEU A 154 13.12 -7.80 -3.52
CA LEU A 154 11.89 -7.37 -4.21
C LEU A 154 12.14 -6.15 -5.11
N PHE A 155 13.04 -5.27 -4.70
CA PHE A 155 13.36 -4.03 -5.41
C PHE A 155 14.53 -4.17 -6.40
N THR A 156 15.15 -5.35 -6.51
CA THR A 156 16.29 -5.56 -7.40
C THR A 156 15.85 -5.85 -8.82
N ASN A 157 16.52 -5.26 -9.81
CA ASN A 157 16.25 -5.53 -11.22
C ASN A 157 16.99 -6.79 -11.71
N THR A 158 16.70 -7.94 -11.10
CA THR A 158 17.39 -9.22 -11.37
C THR A 158 16.40 -10.38 -11.44
N GLN A 159 16.82 -11.53 -11.96
CA GLN A 159 16.01 -12.76 -11.89
C GLN A 159 15.73 -13.18 -10.43
N TRP A 160 16.65 -12.86 -9.52
CA TRP A 160 16.43 -13.10 -8.09
C TRP A 160 15.30 -12.22 -7.55
N GLY A 161 15.27 -10.93 -7.91
CA GLY A 161 14.18 -10.02 -7.56
C GLY A 161 12.85 -10.42 -8.17
N GLU A 162 12.84 -10.81 -9.45
CA GLU A 162 11.65 -11.38 -10.12
C GLU A 162 11.09 -12.58 -9.36
N ASN A 163 11.95 -13.57 -9.04
CA ASN A 163 11.53 -14.75 -8.30
C ASN A 163 11.06 -14.40 -6.87
N ALA A 164 11.68 -13.42 -6.22
CA ALA A 164 11.29 -12.97 -4.89
C ALA A 164 9.89 -12.32 -4.90
N ASN A 165 9.58 -11.48 -5.89
CA ASN A 165 8.24 -10.89 -6.05
C ASN A 165 7.19 -11.98 -6.27
N LEU A 166 7.44 -12.94 -7.17
CA LEU A 166 6.51 -14.04 -7.42
C LEU A 166 6.25 -14.90 -6.17
N GLN A 167 7.30 -15.29 -5.46
CA GLN A 167 7.18 -16.06 -4.21
C GLN A 167 6.43 -15.28 -3.13
N PHE A 168 6.64 -13.97 -3.05
CA PHE A 168 5.89 -13.11 -2.12
C PHE A 168 4.41 -13.13 -2.45
N LEU A 169 4.03 -12.87 -3.71
CA LEU A 169 2.63 -12.84 -4.15
C LEU A 169 1.95 -14.20 -4.00
N GLU A 170 2.63 -15.29 -4.35
CA GLU A 170 2.13 -16.66 -4.15
C GLU A 170 1.87 -16.94 -2.67
N LYS A 171 2.85 -16.68 -1.80
CA LYS A 171 2.76 -16.94 -0.36
C LYS A 171 1.67 -16.12 0.32
N HIS A 172 1.54 -14.85 -0.04
CA HIS A 172 0.70 -13.89 0.68
C HIS A 172 -0.69 -13.71 0.08
N MET A 173 -0.84 -13.95 -1.22
CA MET A 173 -2.06 -13.68 -1.95
C MET A 173 -2.64 -14.93 -2.62
N GLY A 174 -1.85 -16.01 -2.72
CA GLY A 174 -2.21 -17.18 -3.52
C GLY A 174 -2.14 -16.93 -5.02
N ALA A 175 -1.44 -15.87 -5.45
CA ALA A 175 -1.30 -15.54 -6.87
C ALA A 175 -0.32 -16.49 -7.56
N THR A 176 -0.69 -17.02 -8.73
CA THR A 176 0.12 -18.05 -9.41
C THR A 176 1.10 -17.45 -10.40
N PHE A 177 0.68 -16.42 -11.16
CA PHE A 177 1.48 -15.81 -12.23
C PHE A 177 2.13 -16.88 -13.12
N GLU A 178 1.32 -17.75 -13.71
CA GLU A 178 1.81 -18.87 -14.52
C GLU A 178 2.56 -18.37 -15.78
N PRO A 179 3.72 -18.94 -16.14
CA PRO A 179 4.44 -18.55 -17.35
C PRO A 179 3.63 -18.80 -18.63
N ARG A 180 3.73 -17.89 -19.59
CA ARG A 180 3.15 -17.97 -20.93
C ARG A 180 4.16 -18.51 -21.94
N LEU A 181 3.65 -19.17 -22.98
CA LEU A 181 4.44 -19.56 -24.14
C LEU A 181 4.91 -18.31 -24.90
N LEU A 182 6.05 -18.42 -25.58
CA LEU A 182 6.52 -17.37 -26.48
C LEU A 182 5.68 -17.35 -27.77
N PRO A 183 5.46 -16.17 -28.39
CA PRO A 183 5.95 -14.85 -27.99
C PRO A 183 5.13 -14.23 -26.84
N TRP A 184 5.79 -13.42 -26.01
CA TRP A 184 5.14 -12.73 -24.88
C TRP A 184 4.39 -11.45 -25.27
N ASN A 185 4.50 -11.02 -26.53
CA ASN A 185 3.76 -9.90 -27.08
C ASN A 185 2.74 -10.38 -28.14
N SER A 186 1.62 -9.66 -28.21
CA SER A 186 0.59 -9.89 -29.22
C SER A 186 0.79 -8.93 -30.39
N ASN A 187 0.44 -9.35 -31.61
CA ASN A 187 0.42 -8.46 -32.76
C ASN A 187 -0.91 -7.68 -32.79
N ILE A 188 -0.91 -6.50 -32.19
CA ILE A 188 -2.10 -5.69 -31.92
C ILE A 188 -2.46 -4.87 -33.17
N SER A 189 -3.74 -4.87 -33.54
CA SER A 189 -4.28 -3.91 -34.50
C SER A 189 -4.87 -2.71 -33.76
N VAL A 190 -4.30 -1.52 -33.97
CA VAL A 190 -4.78 -0.25 -33.36
C VAL A 190 -6.22 0.08 -33.76
N ASP A 191 -6.68 -0.38 -34.92
CA ASP A 191 -8.05 -0.20 -35.38
C ASP A 191 -9.08 -0.87 -34.46
N ASP A 192 -8.70 -1.96 -33.79
CA ASP A 192 -9.59 -2.71 -32.89
C ASP A 192 -9.69 -2.09 -31.47
N ILE A 193 -8.84 -1.10 -31.17
CA ILE A 193 -8.80 -0.40 -29.88
C ILE A 193 -9.70 0.83 -29.95
N HIS A 194 -10.41 1.15 -28.87
CA HIS A 194 -11.35 2.26 -28.83
C HIS A 194 -11.09 3.18 -27.63
N SER A 195 -11.53 4.43 -27.75
CA SER A 195 -11.52 5.37 -26.62
C SER A 195 -12.27 4.80 -25.42
N GLY A 196 -11.65 4.92 -24.25
CA GLY A 196 -12.15 4.38 -23.00
C GLY A 196 -11.79 2.91 -22.75
N ASP A 197 -11.20 2.17 -23.70
CA ASP A 197 -10.70 0.82 -23.41
C ASP A 197 -9.59 0.90 -22.32
N PHE A 198 -9.68 0.00 -21.33
CA PHE A 198 -8.88 0.07 -20.11
C PHE A 198 -7.64 -0.80 -20.21
N MET A 199 -6.53 -0.34 -19.65
CA MET A 199 -5.29 -1.10 -19.52
C MET A 199 -4.98 -1.36 -18.06
N VAL A 200 -4.77 -2.63 -17.73
CA VAL A 200 -4.24 -3.07 -16.44
C VAL A 200 -2.79 -3.49 -16.63
N LEU A 201 -1.89 -3.02 -15.77
CA LEU A 201 -0.47 -3.30 -15.82
C LEU A 201 0.02 -3.97 -14.52
N SER A 202 1.00 -4.86 -14.65
CA SER A 202 1.63 -5.54 -13.53
C SER A 202 3.13 -5.71 -13.78
N LYS A 203 3.94 -5.01 -13.00
CA LYS A 203 5.40 -5.12 -12.94
C LYS A 203 5.82 -6.03 -11.79
N ILE A 204 6.88 -6.79 -12.01
CA ILE A 204 7.35 -7.82 -11.05
C ILE A 204 8.87 -7.80 -10.87
N ARG A 205 9.55 -6.79 -11.41
CA ARG A 205 11.01 -6.66 -11.33
C ARG A 205 11.44 -5.20 -11.10
N GLY A 206 12.57 -5.03 -10.42
CA GLY A 206 13.15 -3.71 -10.15
C GLY A 206 12.36 -2.89 -9.13
N ARG A 207 12.69 -1.60 -9.03
CA ARG A 207 12.08 -0.67 -8.06
C ARG A 207 10.55 -0.70 -8.13
N TRP A 208 10.01 -0.52 -9.32
CA TRP A 208 8.55 -0.50 -9.55
C TRP A 208 7.89 -1.86 -9.28
N GLY A 209 8.53 -2.97 -9.67
CA GLY A 209 8.01 -4.30 -9.35
C GLY A 209 7.92 -4.57 -7.84
N GLY A 210 8.88 -4.08 -7.05
CA GLY A 210 8.84 -4.17 -5.59
C GLY A 210 7.70 -3.34 -4.98
N PHE A 211 7.52 -2.10 -5.42
CA PHE A 211 6.41 -1.25 -4.97
C PHE A 211 5.06 -1.86 -5.32
N GLU A 212 4.86 -2.25 -6.57
CA GLU A 212 3.61 -2.86 -6.99
C GLU A 212 3.34 -4.19 -6.28
N THR A 213 4.37 -4.96 -5.92
CA THR A 213 4.20 -6.21 -5.15
C THR A 213 3.58 -5.95 -3.77
N LEU A 214 4.02 -4.87 -3.10
CA LEU A 214 3.45 -4.47 -1.81
C LEU A 214 2.05 -3.86 -1.99
N GLU A 215 1.83 -3.07 -3.04
CA GLU A 215 0.52 -2.52 -3.39
C GLU A 215 -0.50 -3.64 -3.67
N LYS A 216 -0.14 -4.62 -4.48
CA LYS A 216 -0.96 -5.81 -4.77
C LYS A 216 -1.35 -6.53 -3.49
N TRP A 217 -0.42 -6.64 -2.55
CA TRP A 217 -0.67 -7.30 -1.27
C TRP A 217 -1.70 -6.59 -0.40
N VAL A 218 -1.64 -5.26 -0.27
CA VAL A 218 -2.57 -4.50 0.58
C VAL A 218 -3.92 -4.25 -0.08
N THR A 219 -3.96 -4.11 -1.41
CA THR A 219 -5.20 -3.87 -2.17
C THR A 219 -5.92 -5.16 -2.57
N GLY A 220 -5.18 -6.26 -2.70
CA GLY A 220 -5.67 -7.48 -3.34
C GLY A 220 -5.82 -7.37 -4.86
N SER A 221 -5.40 -6.26 -5.45
CA SER A 221 -5.19 -6.16 -6.88
C SER A 221 -4.04 -7.08 -7.28
N TYR A 222 -4.14 -7.76 -8.41
CA TYR A 222 -3.03 -8.53 -8.98
C TYR A 222 -2.25 -7.70 -10.02
N ALA A 223 -2.55 -6.40 -10.05
CA ALA A 223 -2.00 -5.36 -10.89
C ALA A 223 -1.62 -4.15 -10.02
N GLY A 224 -0.60 -3.40 -10.44
CA GLY A 224 -0.11 -2.23 -9.69
C GLY A 224 -0.11 -0.94 -10.50
N HIS A 225 -0.59 -0.94 -11.74
CA HIS A 225 -0.80 0.30 -12.48
C HIS A 225 -1.93 0.17 -13.50
N SER A 226 -2.45 1.30 -13.95
CA SER A 226 -3.50 1.36 -14.98
C SER A 226 -3.32 2.54 -15.93
N ALA A 227 -3.79 2.36 -17.16
CA ALA A 227 -3.85 3.38 -18.19
C ALA A 227 -5.14 3.26 -19.02
N VAL A 228 -5.43 4.24 -19.85
CA VAL A 228 -6.62 4.25 -20.72
C VAL A 228 -6.26 4.64 -22.14
N PHE A 229 -6.93 4.01 -23.10
CA PHE A 229 -6.81 4.37 -24.52
C PHE A 229 -7.74 5.53 -24.88
N LEU A 230 -7.23 6.44 -25.71
CA LEU A 230 -7.99 7.54 -26.32
C LEU A 230 -7.65 7.64 -27.81
N LYS A 231 -8.66 7.80 -28.66
CA LYS A 231 -8.50 8.11 -30.08
C LYS A 231 -8.83 9.57 -30.33
N ASP A 232 -7.94 10.29 -31.03
CA ASP A 232 -8.24 11.66 -31.42
C ASP A 232 -9.18 11.72 -32.62
N SER A 233 -9.54 12.93 -33.05
CA SER A 233 -10.44 13.15 -34.20
C SER A 233 -9.87 12.69 -35.54
N GLU A 234 -8.55 12.43 -35.62
CA GLU A 234 -7.87 11.86 -36.78
C GLU A 234 -7.77 10.32 -36.70
N GLY A 235 -8.23 9.72 -35.60
CA GLY A 235 -8.17 8.29 -35.32
C GLY A 235 -6.82 7.79 -34.79
N LYS A 236 -5.88 8.70 -34.44
CA LYS A 236 -4.61 8.30 -33.82
C LYS A 236 -4.83 7.89 -32.37
N LEU A 237 -4.10 6.87 -31.95
CA LEU A 237 -4.23 6.30 -30.60
C LEU A 237 -3.25 6.95 -29.62
N TRP A 238 -3.76 7.24 -28.44
CA TRP A 238 -3.08 7.86 -27.31
C TRP A 238 -3.29 7.02 -26.06
N VAL A 239 -2.34 7.08 -25.13
CA VAL A 239 -2.39 6.42 -23.83
C VAL A 239 -2.38 7.51 -22.75
N GLY A 240 -3.46 7.60 -21.99
CA GLY A 240 -3.55 8.44 -20.80
C GLY A 240 -3.20 7.62 -19.56
N GLU A 241 -2.27 8.11 -18.74
CA GLU A 241 -1.93 7.51 -17.45
C GLU A 241 -1.55 8.57 -16.42
N SER A 242 -1.77 8.26 -15.14
CA SER A 242 -1.22 9.04 -14.03
C SER A 242 -0.10 8.25 -13.37
N GLY A 243 1.08 8.85 -13.22
CA GLY A 243 2.28 8.19 -12.67
C GLY A 243 3.42 8.09 -13.68
N HIS A 244 3.42 8.94 -14.70
CA HIS A 244 4.48 9.04 -15.70
C HIS A 244 5.60 9.96 -15.19
N GLU A 245 6.84 9.47 -15.12
CA GLU A 245 7.99 10.26 -14.69
C GLU A 245 8.42 11.23 -15.82
N ASN A 246 8.37 12.53 -15.56
CA ASN A 246 8.80 13.56 -16.51
C ASN A 246 10.35 13.74 -16.52
N GLU A 247 10.86 14.62 -17.38
CA GLU A 247 12.32 14.90 -17.47
C GLU A 247 12.97 15.41 -16.17
N LYS A 248 12.18 15.90 -15.22
CA LYS A 248 12.64 16.38 -13.90
C LYS A 248 12.60 15.29 -12.83
N GLY A 249 12.11 14.10 -13.16
CA GLY A 249 11.90 13.01 -12.19
C GLY A 249 10.63 13.15 -11.36
N GLU A 250 9.67 13.96 -11.80
CA GLU A 250 8.37 14.13 -11.13
C GLU A 250 7.33 13.21 -11.78
N ASP A 251 6.53 12.51 -10.97
CA ASP A 251 5.42 11.71 -11.47
C ASP A 251 4.19 12.60 -11.76
N ILE A 252 3.75 12.59 -13.02
CA ILE A 252 2.65 13.41 -13.52
C ILE A 252 1.60 12.58 -14.24
N ILE A 253 0.50 13.23 -14.58
CA ILE A 253 -0.49 12.74 -15.54
C ILE A 253 -0.01 13.09 -16.94
N ALA A 254 0.08 12.09 -17.82
CA ALA A 254 0.57 12.23 -19.18
C ALA A 254 -0.39 11.59 -20.19
N ILE A 255 -0.46 12.19 -21.38
CA ILE A 255 -1.17 11.66 -22.54
C ILE A 255 -0.15 11.48 -23.66
N ASN A 256 0.32 10.25 -23.84
CA ASN A 256 1.40 9.94 -24.75
C ASN A 256 0.88 9.31 -26.05
N PRO A 257 1.46 9.63 -27.23
CA PRO A 257 1.16 8.88 -28.44
C PRO A 257 1.43 7.39 -28.24
N TRP A 258 0.54 6.52 -28.73
CA TRP A 258 0.67 5.07 -28.57
C TRP A 258 2.04 4.54 -29.01
N GLU A 259 2.55 4.99 -30.16
CA GLU A 259 3.84 4.53 -30.70
C GLU A 259 5.02 4.86 -29.76
N GLU A 260 4.99 6.04 -29.13
CA GLU A 260 6.02 6.45 -28.18
C GLU A 260 5.92 5.64 -26.89
N TRP A 261 4.72 5.54 -26.33
CA TRP A 261 4.44 4.79 -25.11
C TRP A 261 4.78 3.30 -25.27
N TRP A 262 4.35 2.69 -26.36
CA TRP A 262 4.58 1.28 -26.66
C TRP A 262 6.06 0.99 -26.92
N ASN A 263 6.77 1.88 -27.62
CA ASN A 263 8.21 1.77 -27.80
C ASN A 263 8.97 1.88 -26.47
N PHE A 264 8.55 2.76 -25.57
CA PHE A 264 9.11 2.84 -24.22
C PHE A 264 8.90 1.51 -23.47
N VAL A 265 7.67 1.00 -23.44
CA VAL A 265 7.34 -0.25 -22.73
C VAL A 265 8.13 -1.45 -23.26
N LEU A 266 8.28 -1.57 -24.59
CA LEU A 266 8.98 -2.70 -25.18
C LEU A 266 10.50 -2.63 -25.04
N ASN A 267 11.08 -1.43 -25.11
CA ASN A 267 12.53 -1.26 -25.31
C ASN A 267 13.26 -0.55 -24.16
N LYS A 268 12.53 0.13 -23.26
CA LYS A 268 13.11 0.94 -22.18
C LYS A 268 12.61 0.54 -20.79
N ASP A 269 11.40 -0.01 -20.67
CA ASP A 269 10.90 -0.45 -19.38
C ASP A 269 11.55 -1.77 -18.93
N GLU A 270 12.52 -1.66 -18.04
CA GLU A 270 13.26 -2.82 -17.52
C GLU A 270 12.54 -3.56 -16.38
N SER A 271 11.34 -3.14 -15.98
CA SER A 271 10.61 -3.68 -14.82
C SER A 271 9.83 -4.98 -15.08
N ASN A 272 9.99 -5.57 -16.27
CA ASN A 272 9.26 -6.74 -16.74
C ASN A 272 7.72 -6.52 -16.70
N PRO A 273 7.19 -5.60 -17.52
CA PRO A 273 5.77 -5.26 -17.52
C PRO A 273 4.91 -6.36 -18.13
N HIS A 274 3.75 -6.58 -17.50
CA HIS A 274 2.65 -7.42 -18.00
C HIS A 274 1.46 -6.51 -18.22
N ILE A 275 0.80 -6.62 -19.37
CA ILE A 275 -0.27 -5.69 -19.75
C ILE A 275 -1.47 -6.45 -20.30
N ALA A 276 -2.63 -6.16 -19.75
CA ALA A 276 -3.93 -6.62 -20.22
C ALA A 276 -4.80 -5.44 -20.66
N LEU A 277 -5.37 -5.56 -21.85
CA LEU A 277 -6.38 -4.66 -22.39
C LEU A 277 -7.76 -5.25 -22.06
N LEU A 278 -8.61 -4.43 -21.45
CA LEU A 278 -10.01 -4.71 -21.12
C LEU A 278 -10.92 -3.83 -22.02
N PRO A 279 -11.48 -4.38 -23.11
CA PRO A 279 -12.37 -3.61 -23.97
C PRO A 279 -13.64 -3.23 -23.21
N LEU A 280 -14.16 -2.02 -23.41
CA LEU A 280 -15.49 -1.66 -22.91
C LEU A 280 -16.58 -2.52 -23.58
N HIS A 281 -17.57 -2.95 -22.80
CA HIS A 281 -18.75 -3.62 -23.35
C HIS A 281 -19.46 -2.69 -24.35
N PRO A 282 -20.02 -3.20 -25.46
CA PRO A 282 -20.68 -2.36 -26.47
C PRO A 282 -21.75 -1.41 -25.89
N ASP A 283 -22.57 -1.89 -24.95
CA ASP A 283 -23.61 -1.08 -24.29
C ASP A 283 -23.05 0.04 -23.40
N VAL A 284 -21.85 -0.16 -22.83
CA VAL A 284 -21.16 0.83 -22.00
C VAL A 284 -20.48 1.85 -22.91
N ARG A 285 -19.79 1.36 -23.96
CA ARG A 285 -19.18 2.19 -24.99
C ARG A 285 -20.19 3.10 -25.68
N ALA A 286 -21.41 2.63 -25.93
CA ALA A 286 -22.47 3.45 -26.52
C ALA A 286 -22.90 4.65 -25.65
N LYS A 287 -22.61 4.61 -24.34
CA LYS A 287 -22.87 5.72 -23.40
C LYS A 287 -21.65 6.61 -23.17
N PHE A 288 -20.46 6.15 -23.55
CA PHE A 288 -19.21 6.85 -23.33
C PHE A 288 -19.15 8.13 -24.16
N ASN A 289 -19.19 9.28 -23.50
CA ASN A 289 -19.00 10.57 -24.14
C ASN A 289 -17.51 10.85 -24.36
N GLU A 290 -17.03 10.53 -25.57
CA GLU A 290 -15.63 10.68 -25.96
C GLU A 290 -15.13 12.14 -25.91
N THR A 291 -15.97 13.12 -26.22
CA THR A 291 -15.60 14.54 -26.13
C THR A 291 -15.35 14.94 -24.68
N ALA A 292 -16.24 14.57 -23.76
CA ALA A 292 -16.07 14.85 -22.33
C ALA A 292 -14.85 14.12 -21.75
N ALA A 293 -14.60 12.89 -22.18
CA ALA A 293 -13.40 12.13 -21.79
C ALA A 293 -12.10 12.86 -22.18
N TRP A 294 -12.03 13.37 -23.42
CA TRP A 294 -10.89 14.16 -23.89
C TRP A 294 -10.74 15.49 -23.17
N GLU A 295 -11.84 16.22 -22.93
CA GLU A 295 -11.82 17.47 -22.17
C GLU A 295 -11.27 17.25 -20.76
N TYR A 296 -11.71 16.19 -20.08
CA TYR A 296 -11.18 15.81 -18.78
C TYR A 296 -9.69 15.44 -18.86
N ALA A 297 -9.30 14.56 -19.79
CA ALA A 297 -7.93 14.11 -19.95
C ALA A 297 -6.97 15.31 -20.11
N LEU A 298 -7.28 16.23 -21.03
CA LEU A 298 -6.48 17.42 -21.31
C LEU A 298 -6.45 18.40 -20.14
N SER A 299 -7.52 18.46 -19.33
CA SER A 299 -7.53 19.31 -18.12
C SER A 299 -6.59 18.81 -17.02
N MET A 300 -6.28 17.52 -17.05
CA MET A 300 -5.43 16.82 -16.08
C MET A 300 -4.00 16.62 -16.58
N GLU A 301 -3.74 16.76 -17.89
CA GLU A 301 -2.39 16.64 -18.45
C GLU A 301 -1.39 17.59 -17.76
N GLY A 302 -0.26 17.04 -17.34
CA GLY A 302 0.80 17.76 -16.62
C GLY A 302 0.51 18.03 -15.14
N ARG A 303 -0.64 17.60 -14.61
CA ARG A 303 -0.93 17.67 -13.17
C ARG A 303 -0.14 16.61 -12.38
N PRO A 304 0.06 16.81 -11.06
CA PRO A 304 0.78 15.85 -10.22
C PRO A 304 0.07 14.50 -10.10
N TYR A 305 0.86 13.44 -9.87
CA TYR A 305 0.36 12.14 -9.43
C TYR A 305 -0.36 12.24 -8.07
N GLY A 306 -1.38 11.41 -7.87
CA GLY A 306 -2.20 11.33 -6.66
C GLY A 306 -1.52 10.72 -5.44
N TYR A 307 -0.33 11.19 -5.06
CA TYR A 307 0.35 10.74 -3.84
C TYR A 307 -0.48 10.96 -2.58
N HIS A 308 -1.26 12.05 -2.53
CA HIS A 308 -2.15 12.38 -1.41
C HIS A 308 -3.34 11.42 -1.25
N ASN A 309 -3.76 10.72 -2.31
CA ASN A 309 -4.96 9.88 -2.30
C ASN A 309 -4.65 8.37 -2.27
N VAL A 310 -3.58 7.92 -2.93
CA VAL A 310 -3.28 6.48 -3.09
C VAL A 310 -3.08 5.74 -1.76
N LEU A 311 -2.62 6.42 -0.71
CA LEU A 311 -2.42 5.78 0.59
C LEU A 311 -3.76 5.42 1.27
N PHE A 312 -4.79 6.23 1.07
CA PHE A 312 -6.07 6.08 1.78
C PHE A 312 -7.05 5.19 1.03
N SER A 313 -6.92 5.06 -0.29
CA SER A 313 -7.86 4.31 -1.16
C SER A 313 -7.93 2.80 -0.92
N TRP A 314 -7.16 2.25 0.02
CA TRP A 314 -7.25 0.85 0.43
C TRP A 314 -7.58 0.67 1.91
N ILE A 315 -7.81 1.75 2.66
CA ILE A 315 -8.04 1.74 4.12
C ILE A 315 -9.50 2.13 4.41
N ASP A 316 -10.43 1.26 4.04
CA ASP A 316 -11.86 1.57 4.14
C ASP A 316 -12.48 1.20 5.50
N THR A 317 -11.76 0.38 6.27
CA THR A 317 -12.21 -0.13 7.57
C THR A 317 -11.11 -0.01 8.63
N ILE A 318 -11.52 0.08 9.90
CA ILE A 318 -10.63 0.28 11.05
C ILE A 318 -9.53 -0.79 11.14
N ASP A 319 -9.86 -2.04 10.84
CA ASP A 319 -8.95 -3.16 10.99
C ASP A 319 -8.95 -4.13 9.81
N GLY A 320 -9.97 -4.10 8.95
CA GLY A 320 -10.27 -5.10 7.93
C GLY A 320 -9.45 -5.03 6.65
N ASN A 321 -8.61 -4.00 6.51
CA ASN A 321 -7.77 -3.79 5.32
C ASN A 321 -6.30 -4.15 5.55
N TYR A 322 -5.83 -4.18 6.80
CA TYR A 322 -4.43 -4.41 7.11
C TYR A 322 -4.04 -5.89 7.06
N PRO A 323 -3.13 -6.30 6.14
CA PRO A 323 -2.52 -7.62 6.19
C PRO A 323 -1.68 -7.79 7.47
N PRO A 324 -1.86 -8.85 8.27
CA PRO A 324 -1.03 -9.05 9.45
C PRO A 324 0.48 -9.06 9.11
N PRO A 325 1.34 -8.40 9.92
CA PRO A 325 1.06 -7.77 11.21
C PRO A 325 0.77 -6.25 11.12
N LEU A 326 0.43 -5.70 9.94
CA LEU A 326 0.07 -4.29 9.81
C LEU A 326 -1.16 -3.97 10.67
N ASP A 327 -1.14 -2.79 11.27
CA ASP A 327 -2.26 -2.13 11.91
C ASP A 327 -2.13 -0.60 11.78
N ALA A 328 -3.19 0.13 12.13
CA ALA A 328 -3.19 1.59 12.04
C ALA A 328 -2.14 2.27 12.92
N HIS A 329 -1.74 1.67 14.05
CA HIS A 329 -0.70 2.22 14.93
C HIS A 329 0.69 2.12 14.31
N LEU A 330 0.96 1.01 13.61
CA LEU A 330 2.18 0.84 12.87
C LEU A 330 2.24 1.78 11.67
N VAL A 331 1.13 1.97 10.94
CA VAL A 331 1.03 2.98 9.88
C VAL A 331 1.32 4.36 10.44
N ALA A 332 0.69 4.76 11.55
CA ALA A 332 0.96 6.03 12.22
C ALA A 332 2.44 6.18 12.60
N SER A 333 3.05 5.13 13.16
CA SER A 333 4.46 5.15 13.58
C SER A 333 5.42 5.22 12.40
N ALA A 334 5.13 4.52 11.30
CA ALA A 334 5.90 4.60 10.07
C ALA A 334 5.81 6.02 9.47
N MET A 335 4.61 6.61 9.46
CA MET A 335 4.39 8.00 9.04
C MET A 335 5.16 8.97 9.93
N THR A 336 5.22 8.76 11.26
CA THR A 336 6.03 9.58 12.17
C THR A 336 7.52 9.45 11.87
N VAL A 337 8.07 8.24 11.76
CA VAL A 337 9.49 8.02 11.40
C VAL A 337 9.82 8.72 10.09
N TRP A 338 8.99 8.51 9.06
CA TRP A 338 9.23 9.07 7.74
C TRP A 338 9.10 10.59 7.71
N SER A 339 8.15 11.15 8.47
CA SER A 339 8.01 12.61 8.63
C SER A 339 9.21 13.25 9.32
N GLN A 340 9.91 12.52 10.19
CA GLN A 340 11.16 13.01 10.79
C GLN A 340 12.36 12.87 9.86
N MET A 341 12.42 11.78 9.09
CA MET A 341 13.53 11.51 8.18
C MET A 341 13.49 12.34 6.89
N GLN A 342 12.30 12.57 6.34
CA GLN A 342 12.05 13.23 5.05
C GLN A 342 10.80 14.14 5.15
N PRO A 343 10.87 15.25 5.91
CA PRO A 343 9.68 16.05 6.27
C PRO A 343 8.94 16.65 5.07
N GLU A 344 9.66 17.12 4.04
CA GLU A 344 9.04 17.71 2.84
C GLU A 344 8.28 16.66 2.02
N TYR A 345 8.86 15.47 1.84
CA TYR A 345 8.23 14.38 1.08
C TYR A 345 7.06 13.76 1.86
N ALA A 346 7.20 13.60 3.18
CA ALA A 346 6.13 13.13 4.05
C ALA A 346 4.90 14.05 4.06
N ALA A 347 5.13 15.37 4.06
CA ALA A 347 4.05 16.34 4.04
C ALA A 347 3.19 16.19 2.77
N ASN A 348 3.82 15.93 1.62
CA ASN A 348 3.15 15.71 0.35
C ASN A 348 2.43 14.36 0.24
N LEU A 349 2.69 13.40 1.14
CA LEU A 349 2.07 12.08 1.07
C LEU A 349 0.77 11.99 1.87
N TRP A 350 0.66 12.69 2.99
CA TRP A 350 -0.49 12.50 3.88
C TRP A 350 -0.95 13.71 4.68
N ASN A 351 -0.14 14.76 4.88
CA ASN A 351 -0.54 15.83 5.79
C ASN A 351 -1.79 16.56 5.29
N GLU A 352 -1.82 16.96 4.02
CA GLU A 352 -2.99 17.63 3.47
C GLU A 352 -4.22 16.72 3.41
N GLY A 353 -4.04 15.46 3.01
CA GLY A 353 -5.12 14.46 2.96
C GLY A 353 -5.74 14.20 4.33
N LEU A 354 -4.92 14.11 5.37
CA LEU A 354 -5.39 13.98 6.76
C LEU A 354 -6.05 15.27 7.27
N ASN A 355 -5.52 16.44 6.94
CA ASN A 355 -6.14 17.73 7.30
C ASN A 355 -7.54 17.87 6.69
N LYS A 356 -7.71 17.51 5.41
CA LYS A 356 -9.03 17.51 4.75
C LYS A 356 -10.03 16.60 5.46
N ARG A 357 -9.63 15.36 5.75
CA ARG A 357 -10.42 14.38 6.53
C ARG A 357 -10.81 14.89 7.92
N LEU A 358 -9.89 15.60 8.58
CA LEU A 358 -10.13 16.17 9.91
C LEU A 358 -10.93 17.47 9.89
N GLY A 359 -11.07 18.12 8.72
CA GLY A 359 -11.63 19.46 8.60
C GLY A 359 -10.71 20.55 9.19
N THR A 360 -9.40 20.42 9.00
CA THR A 360 -8.35 21.36 9.40
C THR A 360 -7.50 21.78 8.20
N GLN A 361 -6.58 22.73 8.40
CA GLN A 361 -5.62 23.16 7.38
C GLN A 361 -4.27 23.46 8.02
N GLY A 362 -3.18 23.10 7.33
CA GLY A 362 -1.82 23.48 7.72
C GLY A 362 -1.26 22.81 8.98
N LEU A 363 -1.96 21.81 9.55
CA LEU A 363 -1.42 21.02 10.65
C LEU A 363 -0.38 20.03 10.13
N ASN A 364 0.74 19.89 10.85
CA ASN A 364 1.69 18.80 10.61
C ASN A 364 1.15 17.48 11.20
N LEU A 365 1.80 16.35 10.91
CA LEU A 365 1.34 15.03 11.37
C LEU A 365 1.15 14.96 12.90
N SER A 366 2.07 15.51 13.70
CA SER A 366 1.94 15.53 15.16
C SER A 366 0.72 16.29 15.65
N ASP A 367 0.46 17.47 15.07
CA ASP A 367 -0.70 18.30 15.38
C ASP A 367 -2.00 17.64 14.94
N ILE A 368 -2.00 16.95 13.80
CA ILE A 368 -3.14 16.15 13.32
C ILE A 368 -3.44 15.04 14.30
N LEU A 369 -2.44 14.26 14.74
CA LEU A 369 -2.62 13.17 15.70
C LEU A 369 -3.20 13.70 17.02
N VAL A 370 -2.69 14.82 17.53
CA VAL A 370 -3.20 15.45 18.75
C VAL A 370 -4.62 16.00 18.56
N GLU A 371 -4.91 16.66 17.44
CA GLU A 371 -6.22 17.26 17.18
C GLU A 371 -7.31 16.20 16.93
N THR A 372 -6.95 15.10 16.26
CA THR A 372 -7.81 13.91 16.08
C THR A 372 -8.26 13.39 17.43
N GLU A 373 -7.31 13.19 18.35
CA GLU A 373 -7.59 12.73 19.70
C GLU A 373 -8.46 13.71 20.51
N LYS A 374 -8.29 15.03 20.32
CA LYS A 374 -9.13 16.04 20.98
C LYS A 374 -10.58 16.02 20.50
N ARG A 375 -10.80 15.78 19.20
CA ARG A 375 -12.14 15.79 18.59
C ARG A 375 -12.93 14.49 18.86
N GLY A 376 -12.25 13.45 19.32
CA GLY A 376 -12.86 12.16 19.67
C GLY A 376 -12.87 11.05 18.62
N PRO A 377 -12.70 11.26 17.28
CA PRO A 377 -12.41 10.13 16.40
C PRO A 377 -11.00 9.60 16.69
N SER A 378 -10.83 8.29 16.65
CA SER A 378 -9.51 7.67 16.73
C SER A 378 -8.77 7.80 15.39
N PHE A 379 -7.43 7.72 15.38
CA PHE A 379 -6.66 7.92 14.16
C PHE A 379 -7.00 6.89 13.07
N ASP A 380 -7.23 5.64 13.43
CA ASP A 380 -7.78 4.59 12.56
C ASP A 380 -9.11 5.01 11.92
N ARG A 381 -10.01 5.67 12.66
CA ARG A 381 -11.28 6.19 12.11
C ARG A 381 -11.04 7.34 11.12
N LEU A 382 -10.03 8.16 11.36
CA LEU A 382 -9.67 9.25 10.45
C LEU A 382 -9.21 8.69 9.10
N LEU A 383 -8.40 7.62 9.11
CA LEU A 383 -7.91 6.97 7.89
C LEU A 383 -9.05 6.40 7.03
N THR A 384 -10.16 5.96 7.65
CA THR A 384 -11.33 5.39 6.94
C THR A 384 -12.28 6.42 6.35
N ILE A 385 -11.96 7.72 6.40
CA ILE A 385 -12.78 8.73 5.74
C ILE A 385 -12.45 8.68 4.24
N PRO A 386 -13.44 8.41 3.37
CA PRO A 386 -13.21 8.31 1.93
C PRO A 386 -12.58 9.57 1.37
N GLU A 387 -11.62 9.40 0.47
CA GLU A 387 -11.18 10.49 -0.38
C GLU A 387 -12.37 11.06 -1.17
N GLN A 388 -12.37 12.36 -1.47
CA GLN A 388 -13.43 12.98 -2.28
C GLN A 388 -12.85 13.47 -3.60
N ASP A 389 -13.55 13.19 -4.70
CA ASP A 389 -13.10 13.51 -6.06
C ASP A 389 -12.93 15.03 -6.31
N ASP A 390 -13.58 15.87 -5.51
CA ASP A 390 -13.51 17.32 -5.59
C ASP A 390 -12.40 17.95 -4.72
N TRP A 391 -11.65 17.13 -3.97
CA TRP A 391 -10.55 17.63 -3.15
C TRP A 391 -9.36 18.07 -4.01
N ILE A 392 -8.95 19.33 -3.77
CA ILE A 392 -7.79 19.95 -4.42
C ILE A 392 -6.71 20.20 -3.38
N TYR A 393 -5.48 19.80 -3.69
CA TYR A 393 -4.30 19.93 -2.83
C TYR A 393 -3.47 21.18 -3.19
N SER A 394 -2.49 21.54 -2.37
CA SER A 394 -1.69 22.75 -2.59
C SER A 394 -0.87 22.73 -3.89
N ASP A 395 -0.52 21.53 -4.39
CA ASP A 395 0.12 21.27 -5.68
C ASP A 395 -0.88 21.13 -6.85
N GLY A 396 -2.18 21.21 -6.56
CA GLY A 396 -3.27 21.22 -7.55
C GLY A 396 -4.20 20.02 -7.43
N LYS A 397 -5.01 19.82 -8.48
CA LYS A 397 -5.82 18.60 -8.61
C LYS A 397 -4.89 17.46 -9.02
N SER A 398 -4.93 16.35 -8.30
CA SER A 398 -4.09 15.18 -8.52
C SER A 398 -4.91 13.90 -8.37
N THR A 399 -4.59 12.88 -9.16
CA THR A 399 -5.32 11.60 -9.17
C THR A 399 -4.32 10.45 -9.26
N SER A 400 -4.59 9.33 -8.59
CA SER A 400 -3.82 8.09 -8.80
C SER A 400 -4.04 7.54 -10.21
N CYS A 401 -3.26 6.53 -10.61
CA CYS A 401 -3.39 5.88 -11.91
C CYS A 401 -4.83 5.44 -12.22
N ILE A 402 -5.54 4.94 -11.20
CA ILE A 402 -6.91 4.47 -11.37
C ILE A 402 -7.95 5.58 -11.24
N ALA A 403 -7.79 6.49 -10.28
CA ALA A 403 -8.70 7.61 -10.09
C ALA A 403 -8.77 8.48 -11.35
N PHE A 404 -7.65 8.69 -12.05
CA PHE A 404 -7.61 9.39 -13.33
C PHE A 404 -8.60 8.79 -14.34
N ILE A 405 -8.58 7.48 -14.51
CA ILE A 405 -9.41 6.78 -15.51
C ILE A 405 -10.88 6.77 -15.08
N LEU A 406 -11.15 6.53 -13.79
CA LEU A 406 -12.52 6.46 -13.31
C LEU A 406 -13.20 7.83 -13.23
N GLU A 407 -12.46 8.90 -12.93
CA GLU A 407 -12.99 10.26 -13.06
C GLU A 407 -13.29 10.59 -14.53
N MET A 408 -12.43 10.18 -15.48
CA MET A 408 -12.72 10.27 -16.90
C MET A 408 -14.02 9.51 -17.26
N TYR A 409 -14.22 8.32 -16.70
CA TYR A 409 -15.46 7.56 -16.89
C TYR A 409 -16.68 8.24 -16.27
N LYS A 410 -16.53 8.96 -15.14
CA LYS A 410 -17.60 9.78 -14.56
C LYS A 410 -17.97 10.93 -15.49
N GLU A 411 -16.99 11.69 -15.96
CA GLU A 411 -17.20 12.81 -16.90
C GLU A 411 -17.77 12.32 -18.25
N ALA A 412 -17.35 11.14 -18.71
CA ALA A 412 -17.88 10.49 -19.90
C ALA A 412 -19.28 9.89 -19.71
N GLY A 413 -19.87 9.97 -18.50
CA GLY A 413 -21.24 9.57 -18.21
C GLY A 413 -21.46 8.09 -17.86
N LEU A 414 -20.40 7.30 -17.64
CA LEU A 414 -20.53 5.85 -17.39
C LEU A 414 -21.15 5.51 -16.03
N PHE A 415 -21.04 6.42 -15.05
CA PHE A 415 -21.60 6.24 -13.72
C PHE A 415 -22.99 6.86 -13.52
N TYR A 416 -23.61 7.46 -14.55
CA TYR A 416 -24.96 8.03 -14.41
C TYR A 416 -26.02 6.95 -14.12
N PRO A 417 -26.99 7.17 -13.20
CA PRO A 417 -27.30 8.42 -12.48
C PRO A 417 -26.63 8.55 -11.10
N ILE A 418 -25.70 7.68 -10.74
CA ILE A 418 -25.13 7.59 -9.39
C ILE A 418 -23.75 8.25 -9.26
N ALA A 419 -23.29 8.97 -10.29
CA ALA A 419 -21.97 9.59 -10.34
C ALA A 419 -21.68 10.48 -9.12
N ASP A 420 -22.68 11.23 -8.63
CA ASP A 420 -22.55 12.12 -7.47
C ASP A 420 -22.45 11.36 -6.13
N SER A 421 -22.73 10.07 -6.13
CA SER A 421 -22.71 9.21 -4.93
C SER A 421 -21.58 8.19 -4.96
N ILE A 422 -20.59 8.35 -5.84
CA ILE A 422 -19.41 7.49 -5.94
C ILE A 422 -18.17 8.37 -5.88
N GLN A 423 -17.25 8.06 -4.98
CA GLN A 423 -15.92 8.67 -4.91
C GLN A 423 -14.91 7.72 -5.55
N VAL A 424 -14.53 7.97 -6.80
CA VAL A 424 -13.63 7.07 -7.53
C VAL A 424 -12.16 7.26 -7.16
N THR A 425 -11.84 8.36 -6.47
CA THR A 425 -10.54 8.58 -5.82
C THR A 425 -10.26 7.57 -4.69
N ASP A 426 -11.30 6.94 -4.15
CA ASP A 426 -11.22 5.90 -3.12
C ASP A 426 -11.12 4.48 -3.70
N PHE A 427 -11.05 4.33 -5.04
CA PHE A 427 -11.01 3.00 -5.66
C PHE A 427 -9.58 2.48 -5.78
N THR A 428 -9.41 1.18 -5.61
CA THR A 428 -8.22 0.44 -6.02
C THR A 428 -8.33 -0.02 -7.49
N ILE A 429 -7.21 -0.46 -8.08
CA ILE A 429 -7.21 -1.07 -9.43
C ILE A 429 -8.15 -2.30 -9.48
N LYS A 430 -8.25 -3.06 -8.39
CA LYS A 430 -9.19 -4.19 -8.28
C LYS A 430 -10.63 -3.74 -8.41
N ASP A 431 -10.99 -2.68 -7.72
CA ASP A 431 -12.35 -2.16 -7.75
C ASP A 431 -12.75 -1.75 -9.16
N ALA A 432 -11.81 -1.20 -9.94
CA ALA A 432 -12.05 -0.85 -11.33
C ALA A 432 -12.25 -2.06 -12.25
N TYR A 433 -11.32 -3.02 -12.29
CA TYR A 433 -11.45 -4.14 -13.23
C TYR A 433 -12.59 -5.11 -12.86
N THR A 434 -13.13 -5.01 -11.65
CA THR A 434 -14.31 -5.79 -11.22
C THR A 434 -15.63 -5.16 -11.66
N LEU A 435 -15.66 -3.88 -12.07
CA LEU A 435 -16.86 -3.23 -12.61
C LEU A 435 -17.35 -3.95 -13.87
N LYS A 436 -18.67 -4.06 -14.02
CA LYS A 436 -19.35 -4.58 -15.21
C LYS A 436 -19.30 -3.63 -16.42
N PHE A 437 -18.14 -3.05 -16.67
CA PHE A 437 -17.90 -2.10 -17.74
C PHE A 437 -17.32 -2.77 -18.99
N PHE A 438 -16.74 -3.96 -18.83
CA PHE A 438 -15.89 -4.57 -19.84
C PHE A 438 -16.62 -5.65 -20.64
N GLU A 439 -16.03 -6.04 -21.76
CA GLU A 439 -16.52 -7.14 -22.57
C GLU A 439 -16.58 -8.45 -21.77
N ASN A 440 -17.67 -9.20 -21.95
CA ASN A 440 -17.92 -10.50 -21.32
C ASN A 440 -18.20 -11.62 -22.33
N ASP A 441 -18.30 -11.30 -23.62
CA ASP A 441 -18.43 -12.24 -24.72
C ASP A 441 -17.11 -12.34 -25.48
N SER A 442 -16.42 -13.47 -25.29
CA SER A 442 -15.14 -13.76 -25.95
C SER A 442 -15.21 -13.72 -27.48
N SER A 443 -16.40 -13.89 -28.08
CA SER A 443 -16.57 -13.83 -29.53
C SER A 443 -16.47 -12.41 -30.11
N ARG A 444 -16.60 -11.38 -29.25
CA ARG A 444 -16.47 -9.96 -29.62
C ARG A 444 -15.10 -9.37 -29.33
N LEU A 445 -14.24 -10.12 -28.63
CA LEU A 445 -12.85 -9.70 -28.44
C LEU A 445 -12.14 -9.62 -29.80
N PRO A 446 -11.15 -8.72 -29.96
CA PRO A 446 -10.37 -8.62 -31.19
C PRO A 446 -9.79 -9.97 -31.61
N LYS A 447 -9.66 -10.22 -32.92
CA LYS A 447 -9.19 -11.54 -33.39
C LYS A 447 -7.83 -11.92 -32.85
N TRP A 448 -6.91 -10.96 -32.74
CA TRP A 448 -5.56 -11.16 -32.20
C TRP A 448 -5.55 -11.43 -30.69
N CYS A 449 -6.67 -11.22 -29.99
CA CYS A 449 -6.79 -11.42 -28.56
C CYS A 449 -6.62 -12.90 -28.21
N ASN A 450 -5.70 -13.18 -27.27
CA ASN A 450 -5.33 -14.54 -26.88
C ASN A 450 -4.72 -15.42 -28.01
N ASP A 451 -4.33 -14.87 -29.17
CA ASP A 451 -3.77 -15.69 -30.26
C ASP A 451 -2.35 -16.19 -29.96
N ALA A 452 -1.63 -15.52 -29.06
CA ALA A 452 -0.27 -15.86 -28.66
C ALA A 452 -0.19 -16.84 -27.47
N ASP A 453 -1.32 -17.27 -26.91
CA ASP A 453 -1.37 -18.11 -25.70
C ASP A 453 -2.36 -19.29 -25.89
N ASP A 454 -2.06 -20.43 -25.26
CA ASP A 454 -2.91 -21.62 -25.31
C ASP A 454 -4.10 -21.53 -24.35
N VAL A 455 -3.95 -20.71 -23.30
CA VAL A 455 -5.02 -20.35 -22.37
C VAL A 455 -5.76 -19.11 -22.88
N LYS A 456 -7.08 -19.24 -23.07
CA LYS A 456 -7.95 -18.12 -23.45
C LYS A 456 -8.44 -17.38 -22.21
N LEU A 457 -8.01 -16.13 -22.06
CA LEU A 457 -8.46 -15.22 -21.00
C LEU A 457 -9.74 -14.49 -21.44
N PRO A 458 -10.58 -14.03 -20.49
CA PRO A 458 -11.78 -13.24 -20.80
C PRO A 458 -11.47 -11.80 -21.26
N TYR A 459 -10.19 -11.45 -21.33
CA TYR A 459 -9.64 -10.17 -21.77
C TYR A 459 -8.36 -10.40 -22.60
N CYS A 460 -7.75 -9.34 -23.11
CA CYS A 460 -6.63 -9.44 -24.04
C CYS A 460 -5.30 -9.12 -23.36
N GLN A 461 -4.54 -10.14 -22.97
CA GLN A 461 -3.17 -9.91 -22.52
C GLN A 461 -2.25 -9.63 -23.73
N ILE A 462 -1.71 -8.42 -23.78
CA ILE A 462 -0.94 -7.91 -24.93
C ILE A 462 0.58 -7.95 -24.71
N LEU A 463 1.03 -8.03 -23.46
CA LEU A 463 2.44 -8.12 -23.09
C LEU A 463 2.65 -8.96 -21.83
N GLY A 464 3.80 -9.60 -21.75
CA GLY A 464 4.39 -10.09 -20.50
C GLY A 464 4.57 -11.60 -20.46
N LYS A 465 5.60 -12.01 -19.71
CA LYS A 465 6.05 -13.41 -19.54
C LYS A 465 5.06 -14.26 -18.75
N TYR A 466 4.37 -13.68 -17.79
CA TYR A 466 3.45 -14.36 -16.88
C TYR A 466 2.00 -14.00 -17.19
N ARG A 467 1.09 -14.95 -17.00
CA ARG A 467 -0.32 -14.76 -17.24
C ARG A 467 -0.91 -13.83 -16.19
N MET A 468 -1.54 -12.75 -16.64
CA MET A 468 -2.23 -11.84 -15.75
C MET A 468 -3.52 -12.49 -15.26
N GLU A 469 -3.71 -12.49 -13.96
CA GLU A 469 -4.94 -12.91 -13.30
C GLU A 469 -5.65 -11.65 -12.78
N LEU A 470 -6.95 -11.50 -13.07
CA LEU A 470 -7.77 -10.40 -12.58
C LEU A 470 -8.94 -10.95 -11.76
N PRO A 471 -8.74 -11.26 -10.45
CA PRO A 471 -9.76 -11.91 -9.62
C PRO A 471 -11.05 -11.09 -9.50
N GLY A 472 -12.16 -11.66 -9.96
CA GLY A 472 -13.46 -10.97 -9.96
C GLY A 472 -13.66 -10.01 -11.14
N PHE A 473 -12.83 -10.11 -12.18
CA PHE A 473 -13.00 -9.38 -13.43
C PHE A 473 -14.47 -9.31 -13.86
N ASN A 474 -14.94 -8.09 -14.13
CA ASN A 474 -16.22 -7.81 -14.78
C ASN A 474 -17.44 -8.43 -14.07
N SER A 475 -17.48 -8.37 -12.74
CA SER A 475 -18.45 -9.11 -11.91
C SER A 475 -19.43 -8.25 -11.11
N LEU A 476 -19.17 -6.94 -10.94
CA LEU A 476 -19.93 -6.05 -10.07
C LEU A 476 -20.64 -4.94 -10.85
N ASP A 477 -21.94 -4.80 -10.60
CA ASP A 477 -22.68 -3.60 -11.01
C ASP A 477 -22.30 -2.44 -10.09
N SER A 478 -22.23 -1.21 -10.61
CA SER A 478 -21.96 -0.02 -9.80
C SER A 478 -23.16 0.35 -8.93
N TYR A 479 -22.90 0.87 -7.74
CA TYR A 479 -23.93 1.34 -6.80
C TYR A 479 -23.40 2.47 -5.91
N PRO A 480 -24.30 3.29 -5.32
CA PRO A 480 -23.90 4.40 -4.45
C PRO A 480 -23.02 3.97 -3.28
N HIS A 481 -21.99 4.76 -2.97
CA HIS A 481 -21.03 4.56 -1.89
C HIS A 481 -20.27 3.23 -1.95
N MET A 482 -20.12 2.68 -3.14
CA MET A 482 -19.35 1.44 -3.30
C MET A 482 -17.88 1.67 -2.96
N ASN A 483 -17.27 0.65 -2.34
CA ASN A 483 -15.86 0.60 -1.94
C ASN A 483 -15.45 1.53 -0.79
N GLU A 484 -16.25 2.50 -0.37
CA GLU A 484 -15.93 3.40 0.76
C GLU A 484 -15.78 2.70 2.14
N ARG A 485 -16.17 1.42 2.25
CA ARG A 485 -16.19 0.63 3.51
C ARG A 485 -15.80 -0.83 3.33
N CYS A 486 -14.99 -1.14 2.33
CA CYS A 486 -14.65 -2.51 1.98
C CYS A 486 -13.39 -3.05 2.67
N PRO A 487 -13.46 -4.17 3.42
CA PRO A 487 -12.26 -4.85 3.86
C PRO A 487 -11.52 -5.51 2.68
N SER A 488 -10.19 -5.43 2.69
CA SER A 488 -9.30 -6.02 1.67
C SER A 488 -8.26 -7.00 2.27
N LYS A 489 -8.63 -7.77 3.30
CA LYS A 489 -7.68 -8.67 3.98
C LYS A 489 -7.20 -9.87 3.13
N PRO A 490 -5.89 -10.06 2.94
CA PRO A 490 -5.34 -11.28 2.33
C PRO A 490 -5.56 -12.54 3.18
N PRO A 491 -5.42 -13.74 2.57
CA PRO A 491 -5.23 -13.98 1.14
C PRO A 491 -6.56 -14.00 0.36
N LYS A 492 -7.70 -13.98 1.06
CA LYS A 492 -9.02 -14.18 0.43
C LYS A 492 -9.61 -12.91 -0.16
N TYR A 493 -9.23 -11.74 0.35
CA TYR A 493 -9.75 -10.45 -0.08
C TYR A 493 -11.28 -10.43 -0.15
N PHE A 494 -11.90 -10.95 0.92
CA PHE A 494 -13.35 -11.10 0.99
C PHE A 494 -14.03 -9.74 0.97
N ARG A 495 -14.90 -9.52 -0.01
CA ARG A 495 -15.70 -8.32 -0.17
C ARG A 495 -17.14 -8.58 0.30
N PRO A 496 -17.59 -8.03 1.45
CA PRO A 496 -18.98 -8.06 1.86
C PRO A 496 -19.91 -7.49 0.79
N LYS A 497 -21.17 -7.93 0.81
CA LYS A 497 -22.19 -7.37 -0.08
C LYS A 497 -22.47 -5.92 0.29
N ASN A 498 -22.42 -5.01 -0.69
CA ASN A 498 -22.71 -3.59 -0.53
C ASN A 498 -21.80 -2.85 0.48
N CYS A 499 -20.58 -3.34 0.69
CA CYS A 499 -19.45 -2.42 0.74
C CYS A 499 -19.14 -2.20 -0.75
#